data_AF-A0A3C1YZZ0-F1
#
_entry.id   AF-A0A3C1YZZ0-F1
#
_cell.length_a   1.000
_cell.length_b   1.000
_cell.length_c   1.000
_cell.angle_alpha   90.00
_cell.angle_beta   90.00
_cell.angle_gamma   90.00
#
_symmetry.space_group_name_H-M   'P 1'
#
loop_
_entity.id
_entity.type
_entity.pdbx_description
1 polymer ?
#
loop_
_entity_poly.entity_id
_entity_poly.type
_entity_poly.pdbx_seq_one_letter_code
_entity_poly.pdbx_strand_id
1 'polypeptide(L)'
;MRDRGMNLRQGTTAGQRIQANPAVIGQQGIALLTVMLMLLILSILGIASITVTSMENRMAGFFRTTEAVVAAADSCEGLGVNIIQQTLSPPGVLPASFIAPTGPVPAANATILTQEIYGTSPLPSPAPTGTLAENYADSAATDPNFVMTNVPGFTVNGDIDRLYAQTKSGQSQSSGVISTELVYRITCTATNAATGSSSTVTSVYGCLFGDTCVKKVS
;
A
#
# COMPACT_ATOMS: atom_id res chain seq x y z
N MET A 1 88.16 -49.67 -10.20
CA MET A 1 87.62 -49.01 -8.99
C MET A 1 88.64 -47.95 -8.59
N ARG A 2 88.62 -46.74 -9.20
CA ARG A 2 88.05 -45.48 -8.63
C ARG A 2 88.58 -45.24 -7.20
N ASP A 3 89.70 -44.56 -6.93
CA ASP A 3 90.27 -43.25 -7.31
C ASP A 3 89.90 -42.10 -6.34
N ARG A 4 90.96 -41.46 -5.80
CA ARG A 4 91.05 -40.10 -5.16
C ARG A 4 90.27 -39.84 -3.88
N GLY A 5 90.77 -39.06 -2.92
CA GLY A 5 91.96 -38.22 -2.86
C GLY A 5 91.84 -37.34 -1.61
N MET A 6 92.89 -37.31 -0.81
CA MET A 6 93.09 -36.40 0.31
C MET A 6 93.35 -34.99 -0.26
N ASN A 7 92.54 -33.99 0.09
CA ASN A 7 92.90 -32.57 -0.02
C ASN A 7 91.93 -31.70 0.80
N LEU A 8 92.41 -31.25 1.96
CA LEU A 8 91.94 -30.01 2.58
C LEU A 8 92.27 -28.85 1.64
N ARG A 9 91.24 -28.12 1.17
CA ARG A 9 91.28 -26.67 0.89
C ARG A 9 89.97 -26.21 0.25
N GLN A 10 89.25 -25.34 0.96
CA GLN A 10 88.45 -24.21 0.46
C GLN A 10 87.91 -23.51 1.73
N GLY A 11 88.24 -22.25 2.05
CA GLY A 11 88.51 -21.14 1.16
C GLY A 11 87.28 -20.24 1.11
N THR A 12 87.09 -19.46 2.17
CA THR A 12 86.35 -18.18 2.22
C THR A 12 84.93 -18.16 1.66
N THR A 13 83.95 -18.22 2.57
CA THR A 13 82.59 -17.72 2.36
C THR A 13 82.68 -16.21 2.08
N ALA A 14 82.41 -15.82 0.84
CA ALA A 14 82.22 -14.43 0.47
C ALA A 14 81.03 -13.88 1.26
N GLY A 15 81.31 -12.97 2.21
CA GLY A 15 80.28 -12.17 2.85
C GLY A 15 79.62 -11.28 1.80
N GLN A 16 78.43 -11.68 1.33
CA GLN A 16 77.51 -10.76 0.71
C GLN A 16 77.16 -9.68 1.76
N ARG A 17 77.85 -8.53 1.66
CA ARG A 17 77.35 -7.31 2.27
C ARG A 17 76.00 -7.01 1.62
N ILE A 18 74.92 -7.26 2.36
CA ILE A 18 73.64 -6.60 2.13
C ILE A 18 73.93 -5.11 2.27
N GLN A 19 74.14 -4.43 1.13
CA GLN A 19 74.07 -2.98 1.08
C GLN A 19 72.61 -2.61 1.35
N ALA A 20 72.31 -2.28 2.61
CA ALA A 20 71.05 -1.65 2.97
C ALA A 20 70.99 -0.30 2.25
N ASN A 21 70.21 -0.26 1.17
CA ASN A 21 69.97 0.93 0.39
C ASN A 21 69.12 1.90 1.24
N PRO A 22 69.58 3.12 1.57
CA PRO A 22 68.84 4.04 2.45
C PRO A 22 67.49 4.49 1.85
N ALA A 23 67.26 4.23 0.57
CA ALA A 23 65.96 4.43 -0.09
C ALA A 23 64.83 3.55 0.47
N VAL A 24 65.14 2.38 1.06
CA VAL A 24 64.11 1.47 1.59
C VAL A 24 63.50 2.01 2.89
N ILE A 25 64.27 2.74 3.70
CA ILE A 25 63.82 3.29 4.99
C ILE A 25 62.85 4.47 4.79
N GLY A 26 63.07 5.31 3.78
CA GLY A 26 62.16 6.39 3.41
C GLY A 26 60.86 5.91 2.75
N GLN A 27 60.89 4.80 2.02
CA GLN A 27 59.71 4.20 1.39
C GLN A 27 58.77 3.52 2.40
N GLN A 28 59.28 2.95 3.49
CA GLN A 28 58.47 2.32 4.54
C GLN A 28 57.57 3.34 5.29
N GLY A 29 58.08 4.55 5.56
CA GLY A 29 57.29 5.61 6.20
C GLY A 29 56.16 6.14 5.32
N ILE A 30 56.43 6.33 4.03
CA ILE A 30 55.41 6.77 3.05
C ILE A 30 54.37 5.68 2.83
N ALA A 31 54.78 4.40 2.77
CA ALA A 31 53.86 3.28 2.65
C ALA A 31 52.93 3.15 3.87
N LEU A 32 53.44 3.36 5.09
CA LEU A 32 52.60 3.38 6.29
C LEU A 32 51.60 4.55 6.27
N LEU A 33 52.02 5.73 5.83
CA LEU A 33 51.13 6.90 5.71
C LEU A 33 50.03 6.69 4.67
N THR A 34 50.35 6.12 3.50
CA THR A 34 49.35 5.86 2.46
C THR A 34 48.36 4.78 2.88
N VAL A 35 48.81 3.74 3.59
CA VAL A 35 47.91 2.72 4.16
C VAL A 35 47.01 3.31 5.23
N MET A 36 47.52 4.13 6.16
CA MET A 36 46.69 4.81 7.14
C MET A 36 45.67 5.73 6.47
N LEU A 37 46.07 6.47 5.43
CA LEU A 37 45.17 7.34 4.69
C LEU A 37 44.09 6.54 3.95
N MET A 38 44.45 5.42 3.32
CA MET A 38 43.49 4.51 2.68
C MET A 38 42.51 3.92 3.69
N LEU A 39 42.99 3.48 4.86
CA LEU A 39 42.12 2.97 5.93
C LEU A 39 41.17 4.04 6.46
N LEU A 40 41.64 5.29 6.58
CA LEU A 40 40.82 6.42 7.02
C LEU A 40 39.73 6.74 6.01
N ILE A 41 40.05 6.78 4.71
CA ILE A 41 39.06 6.98 3.64
C ILE A 41 38.05 5.83 3.61
N LEU A 42 38.50 4.57 3.69
CA LEU A 42 37.62 3.40 3.72
C LEU A 42 36.70 3.39 4.94
N SER A 43 37.18 3.87 6.09
CA SER A 43 36.37 3.98 7.31
C SER A 43 35.26 5.03 7.17
N ILE A 44 35.58 6.20 6.60
CA ILE A 44 34.59 7.26 6.34
C ILE A 44 33.55 6.76 5.34
N LEU A 45 33.98 6.12 4.25
CA LEU A 45 33.09 5.53 3.26
C LEU A 45 32.21 4.41 3.86
N GLY A 46 32.76 3.59 4.75
CA GLY A 46 32.01 2.55 5.46
C GLY A 46 30.95 3.11 6.41
N ILE A 47 31.26 4.17 7.16
CA ILE A 47 30.28 4.83 8.04
C ILE A 47 29.18 5.51 7.19
N ALA A 48 29.58 6.19 6.11
CA ALA A 48 28.64 6.83 5.19
C ALA A 48 27.73 5.83 4.47
N SER A 49 28.22 4.64 4.11
CA SER A 49 27.39 3.62 3.47
C SER A 49 26.36 3.01 4.42
N ILE A 50 26.72 2.79 5.69
CA ILE A 50 25.80 2.30 6.72
C ILE A 50 24.66 3.29 6.98
N THR A 51 24.95 4.58 7.04
CA THR A 51 23.92 5.61 7.27
C THR A 51 22.96 5.77 6.09
N VAL A 52 23.47 5.70 4.86
CA VAL A 52 22.62 5.72 3.64
C VAL A 52 21.73 4.48 3.59
N THR A 53 22.28 3.29 3.84
CA THR A 53 21.50 2.02 3.87
C THR A 53 20.39 2.07 4.93
N SER A 54 20.64 2.67 6.09
CA SER A 54 19.64 2.82 7.14
C SER A 54 18.46 3.71 6.72
N MET A 55 18.74 4.79 5.98
CA MET A 55 17.70 5.66 5.43
C MET A 55 16.91 4.96 4.31
N GLU A 56 17.58 4.25 3.42
CA GLU A 56 16.93 3.46 2.37
C GLU A 56 16.01 2.39 2.96
N ASN A 57 16.43 1.72 4.03
CA ASN A 57 15.61 0.70 4.69
C ASN A 57 14.38 1.30 5.36
N ARG A 58 14.50 2.51 5.93
CA ARG A 58 13.36 3.27 6.45
C ARG A 58 12.39 3.71 5.35
N MET A 59 12.92 4.17 4.22
CA MET A 59 12.09 4.56 3.07
C MET A 59 11.39 3.34 2.49
N ALA A 60 12.09 2.22 2.29
CA ALA A 60 11.49 0.96 1.84
C ALA A 60 10.40 0.45 2.79
N GLY A 61 10.59 0.61 4.10
CA GLY A 61 9.57 0.31 5.10
C GLY A 61 8.32 1.17 4.92
N PHE A 62 8.47 2.48 4.76
CA PHE A 62 7.35 3.41 4.56
C PHE A 62 6.59 3.13 3.25
N PHE A 63 7.30 2.88 2.14
CA PHE A 63 6.67 2.54 0.87
C PHE A 63 5.83 1.26 0.97
N ARG A 64 6.37 0.21 1.61
CA ARG A 64 5.64 -1.05 1.82
C ARG A 64 4.40 -0.86 2.69
N THR A 65 4.49 -0.03 3.74
CA THR A 65 3.32 0.26 4.58
C THR A 65 2.27 1.04 3.82
N THR A 66 2.66 2.01 2.99
CA THR A 66 1.72 2.82 2.21
C THR A 66 1.02 1.98 1.14
N GLU A 67 1.77 1.15 0.39
CA GLU A 67 1.18 0.21 -0.57
C GLU A 67 0.21 -0.76 0.10
N ALA A 68 0.55 -1.26 1.29
CA ALA A 68 -0.33 -2.15 2.04
C ALA A 68 -1.62 -1.45 2.52
N VAL A 69 -1.53 -0.19 2.96
CA VAL A 69 -2.72 0.58 3.38
C VAL A 69 -3.61 0.90 2.17
N VAL A 70 -3.04 1.25 1.02
CA VAL A 70 -3.79 1.48 -0.23
C VAL A 70 -4.47 0.19 -0.68
N ALA A 71 -3.75 -0.94 -0.72
CA ALA A 71 -4.32 -2.23 -1.10
C ALA A 71 -5.43 -2.67 -0.14
N ALA A 72 -5.30 -2.37 1.16
CA ALA A 72 -6.36 -2.59 2.13
C ALA A 72 -7.59 -1.71 1.83
N ALA A 73 -7.39 -0.44 1.46
CA ALA A 73 -8.49 0.44 1.07
C ALA A 73 -9.21 -0.05 -0.19
N ASP A 74 -8.48 -0.48 -1.23
CA ASP A 74 -9.06 -1.03 -2.46
C ASP A 74 -9.94 -2.28 -2.20
N SER A 75 -9.62 -3.06 -1.17
CA SER A 75 -10.32 -4.33 -0.88
C SER A 75 -11.81 -4.16 -0.53
N CYS A 76 -12.22 -2.98 -0.08
CA CYS A 76 -13.62 -2.70 0.22
C CYS A 76 -14.48 -2.55 -1.04
N GLU A 77 -13.90 -2.21 -2.20
CA GLU A 77 -14.68 -1.68 -3.34
C GLU A 77 -15.62 -2.77 -3.84
N GLY A 78 -15.09 -4.00 -3.92
CA GLY A 78 -15.86 -5.18 -4.30
C GLY A 78 -17.00 -5.48 -3.32
N LEU A 79 -16.80 -5.25 -2.01
CA LEU A 79 -17.87 -5.42 -1.03
C LEU A 79 -18.94 -4.34 -1.19
N GLY A 80 -18.55 -3.07 -1.32
CA GLY A 80 -19.50 -1.97 -1.50
C GLY A 80 -20.37 -2.17 -2.74
N VAL A 81 -19.76 -2.57 -3.87
CA VAL A 81 -20.49 -2.91 -5.09
C VAL A 81 -21.44 -4.08 -4.88
N ASN A 82 -21.01 -5.14 -4.19
CA ASN A 82 -21.85 -6.29 -3.91
C ASN A 82 -23.05 -5.93 -3.03
N ILE A 83 -22.84 -5.10 -2.01
CA ILE A 83 -23.92 -4.55 -1.16
C ILE A 83 -24.96 -3.82 -2.02
N ILE A 84 -24.52 -2.93 -2.93
CA ILE A 84 -25.42 -2.21 -3.83
C ILE A 84 -26.19 -3.18 -4.74
N GLN A 85 -25.49 -4.11 -5.41
CA GLN A 85 -26.11 -5.06 -6.35
C GLN A 85 -27.17 -5.93 -5.66
N GLN A 86 -26.86 -6.47 -4.49
CA GLN A 86 -27.77 -7.33 -3.76
C GLN A 86 -28.95 -6.55 -3.17
N THR A 87 -28.75 -5.28 -2.82
CA THR A 87 -29.84 -4.40 -2.37
C THR A 87 -30.77 -4.03 -3.52
N LEU A 88 -30.24 -3.76 -4.72
CA LEU A 88 -31.03 -3.43 -5.92
C LEU A 88 -31.68 -4.65 -6.60
N SER A 89 -31.25 -5.85 -6.23
CA SER A 89 -31.84 -7.10 -6.71
C SER A 89 -33.15 -7.40 -5.97
N PRO A 90 -34.16 -8.03 -6.62
CA PRO A 90 -35.37 -8.45 -5.93
C PRO A 90 -35.03 -9.28 -4.67
N PRO A 91 -35.62 -8.98 -3.50
CA PRO A 91 -36.84 -8.19 -3.28
C PRO A 91 -36.63 -6.67 -3.08
N GLY A 92 -35.42 -6.14 -3.23
CA GLY A 92 -35.16 -4.70 -3.10
C GLY A 92 -34.88 -4.26 -1.66
N VAL A 93 -34.16 -5.07 -0.90
CA VAL A 93 -33.81 -4.80 0.50
C VAL A 93 -32.38 -5.24 0.75
N LEU A 94 -31.68 -4.56 1.66
CA LEU A 94 -30.34 -4.97 2.10
C LEU A 94 -30.41 -6.37 2.73
N PRO A 95 -29.72 -7.39 2.18
CA PRO A 95 -29.76 -8.72 2.74
C PRO A 95 -29.21 -8.79 4.17
N ALA A 96 -29.88 -9.55 5.03
CA ALA A 96 -29.48 -9.71 6.43
C ALA A 96 -28.06 -10.29 6.59
N SER A 97 -27.53 -10.99 5.59
CA SER A 97 -26.15 -11.50 5.59
C SER A 97 -25.09 -10.39 5.59
N PHE A 98 -25.44 -9.18 5.15
CA PHE A 98 -24.53 -8.03 5.22
C PHE A 98 -24.65 -7.25 6.53
N ILE A 99 -25.67 -7.53 7.35
CA ILE A 99 -25.96 -6.78 8.58
C ILE A 99 -25.31 -7.49 9.78
N ALA A 100 -24.72 -6.72 10.69
CA ALA A 100 -24.13 -7.22 11.92
C ALA A 100 -25.18 -8.01 12.76
N PRO A 101 -24.79 -9.12 13.41
CA PRO A 101 -23.40 -9.58 13.63
C PRO A 101 -22.83 -10.45 12.50
N THR A 102 -23.64 -10.84 11.51
CA THR A 102 -23.21 -11.75 10.44
C THR A 102 -22.36 -11.05 9.39
N GLY A 103 -22.69 -9.79 9.08
CA GLY A 103 -22.03 -9.01 8.05
C GLY A 103 -21.41 -7.69 8.53
N PRO A 104 -20.77 -6.96 7.60
CA PRO A 104 -19.95 -5.78 7.89
C PRO A 104 -20.75 -4.48 8.11
N VAL A 105 -22.04 -4.43 7.77
CA VAL A 105 -22.89 -3.25 7.97
C VAL A 105 -23.37 -3.21 9.43
N PRO A 106 -23.04 -2.16 10.21
CA PRO A 106 -23.60 -2.01 11.55
C PRO A 106 -25.14 -2.00 11.52
N ALA A 107 -25.79 -2.68 12.46
CA ALA A 107 -27.25 -2.80 12.47
C ALA A 107 -27.98 -1.45 12.52
N ALA A 108 -27.39 -0.45 13.19
CA ALA A 108 -27.91 0.92 13.24
C ALA A 108 -27.89 1.63 11.88
N ASN A 109 -26.95 1.25 11.00
CA ASN A 109 -26.73 1.91 9.71
C ASN A 109 -27.50 1.22 8.58
N ALA A 110 -28.02 0.01 8.79
CA ALA A 110 -28.69 -0.77 7.74
C ALA A 110 -29.86 -0.02 7.07
N THR A 111 -30.68 0.68 7.86
CA THR A 111 -31.79 1.48 7.32
C THR A 111 -31.29 2.69 6.55
N ILE A 112 -30.27 3.38 7.09
CA ILE A 112 -29.67 4.57 6.46
C ILE A 112 -29.05 4.18 5.12
N LEU A 113 -28.22 3.14 5.10
CA LEU A 113 -27.60 2.61 3.88
C LEU A 113 -28.63 2.17 2.84
N THR A 114 -29.71 1.51 3.25
CA THR A 114 -30.80 1.16 2.32
C THR A 114 -31.43 2.43 1.74
N GLN A 115 -31.72 3.42 2.58
CA GLN A 115 -32.29 4.69 2.14
C GLN A 115 -31.34 5.44 1.22
N GLU A 116 -30.04 5.40 1.47
CA GLU A 116 -28.99 6.00 0.66
C GLU A 116 -28.87 5.34 -0.71
N ILE A 117 -28.86 4.00 -0.77
CA ILE A 117 -28.86 3.24 -2.02
C ILE A 117 -30.06 3.60 -2.91
N TYR A 118 -31.25 3.74 -2.31
CA TYR A 118 -32.44 4.18 -3.04
C TYR A 118 -32.53 5.71 -3.23
N GLY A 119 -31.61 6.48 -2.63
CA GLY A 119 -31.65 7.94 -2.52
C GLY A 119 -32.96 8.49 -1.97
N THR A 120 -33.49 7.81 -0.95
CA THR A 120 -34.66 8.22 -0.15
C THR A 120 -34.26 8.80 1.21
N SER A 121 -32.96 8.76 1.56
CA SER A 121 -32.45 9.34 2.80
C SER A 121 -32.64 10.85 2.78
N PRO A 122 -33.27 11.45 3.80
CA PRO A 122 -33.35 12.90 3.91
C PRO A 122 -31.97 13.46 4.29
N LEU A 123 -31.54 14.54 3.64
CA LEU A 123 -30.34 15.26 4.07
C LEU A 123 -30.47 15.70 5.54
N PRO A 124 -29.38 15.64 6.33
CA PRO A 124 -29.39 16.21 7.67
C PRO A 124 -29.59 17.73 7.61
N SER A 125 -30.21 18.28 8.66
CA SER A 125 -30.42 19.73 8.83
C SER A 125 -29.10 20.49 8.64
N PRO A 126 -29.07 21.61 7.89
CA PRO A 126 -30.18 22.52 7.59
C PRO A 126 -30.90 22.30 6.24
N ALA A 127 -30.85 21.11 5.65
CA ALA A 127 -31.53 20.87 4.37
C ALA A 127 -33.08 20.98 4.49
N PRO A 128 -33.78 21.52 3.47
CA PRO A 128 -35.23 21.54 3.41
C PRO A 128 -35.83 20.13 3.54
N THR A 129 -36.94 20.00 4.26
CA THR A 129 -37.65 18.72 4.44
C THR A 129 -37.99 18.08 3.09
N GLY A 130 -37.58 16.83 2.90
CA GLY A 130 -37.77 16.09 1.65
C GLY A 130 -36.67 16.26 0.62
N THR A 131 -35.58 16.98 0.93
CA THR A 131 -34.37 17.00 0.10
C THR A 131 -33.65 15.66 0.28
N LEU A 132 -33.54 14.92 -0.81
CA LEU A 132 -32.89 13.62 -0.85
C LEU A 132 -31.37 13.79 -0.76
N ALA A 133 -30.70 12.85 -0.08
CA ALA A 133 -29.26 12.81 0.11
C ALA A 133 -28.49 12.42 -1.18
N GLU A 134 -28.99 12.77 -2.37
CA GLU A 134 -28.24 12.59 -3.61
C GLU A 134 -26.98 13.47 -3.57
N ASN A 135 -25.83 12.84 -3.80
CA ASN A 135 -24.50 13.42 -3.65
C ASN A 135 -24.30 14.08 -2.29
N TYR A 136 -24.95 13.56 -1.24
CA TYR A 136 -24.45 13.79 0.10
C TYR A 136 -23.04 13.21 0.18
N ALA A 137 -22.17 13.87 0.92
CA ALA A 137 -20.77 13.49 1.06
C ALA A 137 -20.47 13.50 2.54
N ASP A 138 -20.98 12.48 3.24
CA ASP A 138 -20.43 12.09 4.52
C ASP A 138 -19.07 11.41 4.34
N SER A 139 -18.43 11.11 5.45
CA SER A 139 -17.08 10.60 5.45
C SER A 139 -17.06 9.16 5.93
N ALA A 140 -16.52 8.28 5.08
CA ALA A 140 -16.12 6.93 5.48
C ALA A 140 -15.30 6.89 6.78
N ALA A 141 -14.58 7.95 7.14
CA ALA A 141 -13.81 7.98 8.38
C ALA A 141 -14.67 8.21 9.64
N THR A 142 -15.75 8.99 9.55
CA THR A 142 -16.58 9.38 10.70
C THR A 142 -17.89 8.62 10.77
N ASP A 143 -18.53 8.41 9.62
CA ASP A 143 -19.89 7.88 9.52
C ASP A 143 -19.98 6.75 8.47
N PRO A 144 -19.17 5.68 8.58
CA PRO A 144 -19.14 4.65 7.55
C PRO A 144 -20.45 3.87 7.47
N ASN A 145 -20.91 3.66 6.24
CA ASN A 145 -21.99 2.72 5.95
C ASN A 145 -21.64 1.27 6.38
N PHE A 146 -20.39 0.84 6.20
CA PHE A 146 -19.95 -0.52 6.56
C PHE A 146 -18.49 -0.55 7.04
N VAL A 147 -18.16 -1.54 7.87
CA VAL A 147 -16.82 -1.70 8.44
C VAL A 147 -16.32 -3.12 8.24
N MET A 148 -15.14 -3.25 7.64
CA MET A 148 -14.42 -4.49 7.45
C MET A 148 -13.26 -4.60 8.44
N THR A 149 -13.33 -5.62 9.29
CA THR A 149 -12.28 -5.98 10.26
C THR A 149 -11.60 -7.31 9.91
N ASN A 150 -11.97 -7.91 8.79
CA ASN A 150 -11.41 -9.18 8.29
C ASN A 150 -10.11 -9.00 7.51
N VAL A 151 -9.63 -7.76 7.33
CA VAL A 151 -8.33 -7.44 6.74
C VAL A 151 -7.28 -7.41 7.86
N PRO A 152 -6.35 -8.37 7.95
CA PRO A 152 -5.45 -8.48 9.09
C PRO A 152 -4.61 -7.21 9.31
N GLY A 153 -4.70 -6.62 10.50
CA GLY A 153 -3.94 -5.41 10.87
C GLY A 153 -4.54 -4.09 10.37
N PHE A 154 -5.69 -4.12 9.69
CA PHE A 154 -6.37 -2.94 9.17
C PHE A 154 -7.82 -2.88 9.65
N THR A 155 -8.30 -1.67 9.88
CA THR A 155 -9.73 -1.38 9.91
C THR A 155 -10.07 -0.66 8.62
N VAL A 156 -10.98 -1.21 7.82
CA VAL A 156 -11.39 -0.61 6.56
C VAL A 156 -12.83 -0.16 6.68
N ASN A 157 -13.03 1.14 6.62
CA ASN A 157 -14.33 1.76 6.67
C ASN A 157 -14.77 2.09 5.24
N GLY A 158 -15.99 1.74 4.87
CA GLY A 158 -16.55 2.00 3.55
C GLY A 158 -17.86 2.76 3.62
N ASP A 159 -18.07 3.56 2.58
CA ASP A 159 -19.17 4.52 2.48
C ASP A 159 -19.69 4.56 1.05
N ILE A 160 -21.01 4.60 0.88
CA ILE A 160 -21.69 4.42 -0.40
C ILE A 160 -22.64 5.59 -0.61
N ASP A 161 -22.16 6.62 -1.28
CA ASP A 161 -22.99 7.76 -1.61
C ASP A 161 -23.69 7.53 -2.95
N ARG A 162 -25.01 7.68 -3.01
CA ARG A 162 -25.71 7.78 -4.30
C ARG A 162 -25.50 9.18 -4.88
N LEU A 163 -24.83 9.29 -6.03
CA LEU A 163 -24.55 10.57 -6.68
C LEU A 163 -25.77 11.13 -7.44
N TYR A 164 -26.33 10.34 -8.36
CA TYR A 164 -27.48 10.73 -9.18
C TYR A 164 -28.14 9.51 -9.83
N ALA A 165 -29.36 9.69 -10.35
CA ALA A 165 -29.98 8.76 -11.31
C ALA A 165 -30.06 9.39 -12.70
N GLN A 166 -29.86 8.56 -13.72
CA GLN A 166 -30.08 8.96 -15.11
C GLN A 166 -30.79 7.86 -15.89
N THR A 167 -31.65 8.25 -16.82
CA THR A 167 -32.25 7.30 -17.76
C THR A 167 -31.23 6.90 -18.81
N LYS A 168 -31.07 5.60 -19.05
CA LYS A 168 -30.19 5.06 -20.08
C LYS A 168 -31.05 4.42 -21.17
N SER A 169 -31.01 5.00 -22.37
CA SER A 169 -31.62 4.41 -23.57
C SER A 169 -30.68 3.39 -24.19
N GLY A 170 -31.15 2.17 -24.47
CA GLY A 170 -30.43 1.18 -25.29
C GLY A 170 -29.76 0.01 -24.56
N GLN A 171 -29.87 -0.08 -23.23
CA GLN A 171 -29.45 -1.26 -22.46
C GLN A 171 -30.55 -1.67 -21.47
N SER A 172 -31.42 -2.57 -21.91
CA SER A 172 -32.26 -3.39 -21.03
C SER A 172 -31.98 -4.83 -21.41
N GLN A 173 -31.79 -5.72 -20.43
CA GLN A 173 -32.03 -7.14 -20.65
C GLN A 173 -33.46 -7.27 -21.23
N SER A 174 -33.55 -7.68 -22.49
CA SER A 174 -34.73 -8.25 -23.17
C SER A 174 -35.86 -7.41 -23.80
N SER A 175 -36.06 -6.08 -23.66
CA SER A 175 -37.14 -5.41 -24.43
C SER A 175 -37.19 -3.88 -24.36
N GLY A 176 -36.31 -3.10 -25.01
CA GLY A 176 -36.57 -1.68 -25.33
C GLY A 176 -37.00 -0.71 -24.19
N VAL A 177 -36.92 -1.11 -22.92
CA VAL A 177 -37.39 -0.33 -21.77
C VAL A 177 -36.35 0.73 -21.42
N ILE A 178 -36.81 1.91 -21.01
CA ILE A 178 -35.99 2.95 -20.40
C ILE A 178 -35.49 2.40 -19.05
N SER A 179 -34.21 2.04 -18.97
CA SER A 179 -33.60 1.62 -17.72
C SER A 179 -33.07 2.84 -16.96
N THR A 180 -33.25 2.88 -15.64
CA THR A 180 -32.63 3.93 -14.80
C THR A 180 -31.29 3.42 -14.30
N GLU A 181 -30.21 4.11 -14.66
CA GLU A 181 -28.87 3.91 -14.12
C GLU A 181 -28.70 4.78 -12.89
N LEU A 182 -28.37 4.13 -11.78
CA LEU A 182 -28.05 4.76 -10.50
C LEU A 182 -26.53 4.84 -10.39
N VAL A 183 -26.00 6.03 -10.17
CA VAL A 183 -24.56 6.26 -10.06
C VAL A 183 -24.20 6.46 -8.60
N TYR A 184 -23.19 5.74 -8.14
CA TYR A 184 -22.71 5.72 -6.76
C TYR A 184 -21.24 6.10 -6.71
N ARG A 185 -20.85 6.80 -5.64
CA ARG A 185 -19.47 6.94 -5.19
C ARG A 185 -19.28 5.96 -4.04
N ILE A 186 -18.23 5.16 -4.12
CA ILE A 186 -17.81 4.29 -3.03
C ILE A 186 -16.50 4.86 -2.52
N THR A 187 -16.49 5.29 -1.26
CA THR A 187 -15.31 5.83 -0.59
C THR A 187 -14.88 4.86 0.49
N CYS A 188 -13.60 4.50 0.50
CA CYS A 188 -13.07 3.59 1.48
C CYS A 188 -11.80 4.08 2.11
N THR A 189 -11.76 4.03 3.42
CA THR A 189 -10.62 4.45 4.22
C THR A 189 -10.10 3.27 5.00
N ALA A 190 -8.88 2.83 4.67
CA ALA A 190 -8.17 1.84 5.47
C ALA A 190 -7.26 2.54 6.46
N THR A 191 -7.27 2.08 7.70
CA THR A 191 -6.38 2.53 8.77
C THR A 191 -5.58 1.36 9.32
N ASN A 192 -4.26 1.47 9.33
CA ASN A 192 -3.36 0.48 9.92
C ASN A 192 -3.43 0.59 11.45
N ALA A 193 -3.79 -0.50 12.13
CA ALA A 193 -3.97 -0.52 13.58
C ALA A 193 -2.67 -0.34 14.37
N ALA A 194 -1.51 -0.68 13.78
CA ALA A 194 -0.21 -0.59 14.44
C ALA A 194 0.46 0.78 14.28
N THR A 195 0.27 1.45 13.13
CA THR A 195 0.94 2.72 12.83
C THR A 195 0.01 3.93 12.84
N GLY A 196 -1.30 3.72 12.77
CA GLY A 196 -2.30 4.78 12.57
C GLY A 196 -2.30 5.39 11.17
N SER A 197 -1.49 4.87 10.25
CA SER A 197 -1.45 5.35 8.86
C SER A 197 -2.76 5.02 8.15
N SER A 198 -3.33 6.01 7.45
CA SER A 198 -4.58 5.85 6.71
C SER A 198 -4.42 6.16 5.22
N SER A 199 -5.19 5.46 4.39
CA SER A 199 -5.34 5.76 2.97
C SER A 199 -6.80 5.71 2.58
N THR A 200 -7.22 6.61 1.70
CA THR A 200 -8.58 6.67 1.16
C THR A 200 -8.56 6.42 -0.33
N VAL A 201 -9.45 5.56 -0.79
CA VAL A 201 -9.71 5.26 -2.20
C VAL A 201 -11.16 5.61 -2.49
N THR A 202 -11.40 6.22 -3.65
CA THR A 202 -12.75 6.58 -4.10
C THR A 202 -12.95 6.08 -5.52
N SER A 203 -14.07 5.39 -5.75
CA SER A 203 -14.45 4.88 -7.06
C SER A 203 -15.91 5.17 -7.37
N VAL A 204 -16.23 5.33 -8.66
CA VAL A 204 -17.60 5.60 -9.12
C VAL A 204 -18.13 4.39 -9.88
N TYR A 205 -19.36 3.97 -9.57
CA TYR A 205 -20.03 2.84 -10.20
C TYR A 205 -21.40 3.26 -10.72
N GLY A 206 -21.78 2.75 -11.89
CA GLY A 206 -23.14 2.83 -12.41
C GLY A 206 -23.82 1.47 -12.30
N CYS A 207 -24.94 1.39 -11.61
CA CYS A 207 -25.73 0.18 -11.42
C CYS A 207 -27.11 0.33 -12.07
N LEU A 208 -27.62 -0.77 -12.60
CA LEU A 208 -29.00 -0.86 -13.07
C LEU A 208 -29.80 -1.69 -12.06
N PHE A 209 -31.10 -1.42 -11.94
CA PHE A 209 -31.99 -2.23 -11.09
C PHE A 209 -31.98 -3.70 -11.52
N GLY A 210 -31.71 -4.61 -10.58
CA GLY A 210 -31.69 -6.05 -10.84
C GLY A 210 -30.61 -6.54 -11.81
N ASP A 211 -29.60 -5.72 -12.12
CA ASP A 211 -28.48 -6.08 -13.01
C ASP A 211 -27.14 -5.65 -12.38
N THR A 212 -26.06 -5.87 -13.11
CA THR A 212 -24.69 -5.64 -12.68
C THR A 212 -24.34 -4.15 -12.57
N CYS A 213 -23.48 -3.84 -11.60
CA CYS A 213 -22.81 -2.54 -11.49
C CYS A 213 -21.52 -2.54 -12.30
N VAL A 214 -21.26 -1.45 -13.02
CA VAL A 214 -20.05 -1.27 -13.83
C VAL A 214 -19.30 -0.05 -13.32
N LYS A 215 -17.98 -0.18 -13.12
CA LYS A 215 -17.12 0.95 -12.76
C LYS A 215 -17.19 2.01 -13.86
N LYS A 216 -17.55 3.23 -13.49
CA LYS A 216 -17.49 4.40 -14.36
C LYS A 216 -16.05 4.87 -14.33
N VAL A 217 -15.47 5.06 -15.52
CA VAL A 217 -14.03 5.34 -15.70
C VAL A 217 -13.56 6.38 -14.67
N SER A 218 -12.54 5.99 -13.91
CA SER A 218 -11.78 6.82 -12.98
C SER A 218 -10.86 7.78 -13.72
#